data_AF-A0A934CHQ6-F1
#
_entry.id   AF-A0A934CHQ6-F1
#
_cell.length_a   1.000
_cell.length_b   1.000
_cell.length_c   1.000
_cell.angle_alpha   90.00
_cell.angle_beta   90.00
_cell.angle_gamma   90.00
#
_symmetry.space_group_name_H-M   'P 1'
#
loop_
_entity.id
_entity.type
_entity.pdbx_description
1 polymer ?
#
loop_
_entity_poly.entity_id
_entity_poly.type
_entity_poly.pdbx_seq_one_letter_code
_entity_poly.pdbx_strand_id
1 'polypeptide(L)'
;MRRKCLLLQPGTVEYGDVILFLLTTDKHRYKEIYRRVLGIPRRNMKRNSLLLQFDEIEYGEAWELQKSLLDARVSGKIDDCLILLQHPPTFTYGRRYKEDNLITNKEYYGSLGFAVYKTDRGGLATYHGTGQLVGYPIIKISTYTKDYYQYLRMLEEVMIRTLLDFGITARRNEGYTGVWVDNAKIGFIGVRMAFGYAMHGFSLNVNNDVSPFNHIIPCGIQGVRVTSLKELSNTDIDMKKIYIKIAGHYSNIFRVQLIPLEDCKVPSPLVGEGRGEGYFRVNTIKP
;
A
#
# COMPACT_ATOMS: atom_id res chain seq x y z
N MET A 1 -25.98 -24.32 13.65
CA MET A 1 -27.15 -23.45 13.45
C MET A 1 -26.86 -22.51 12.28
N ARG A 2 -27.43 -22.78 11.09
CA ARG A 2 -27.28 -21.98 9.87
C ARG A 2 -28.04 -20.66 10.04
N ARG A 3 -27.38 -19.50 9.90
CA ARG A 3 -28.09 -18.21 9.83
C ARG A 3 -28.19 -17.74 8.38
N LYS A 4 -29.42 -17.37 8.03
CA LYS A 4 -29.98 -17.13 6.70
C LYS A 4 -29.36 -15.91 6.00
N CYS A 5 -29.19 -16.03 4.69
CA CYS A 5 -28.93 -14.94 3.76
C CYS A 5 -30.22 -14.13 3.57
N LEU A 6 -30.22 -12.83 3.89
CA LEU A 6 -31.26 -11.90 3.46
C LEU A 6 -30.81 -11.28 2.13
N LEU A 7 -31.53 -11.58 1.06
CA LEU A 7 -31.49 -10.84 -0.20
C LEU A 7 -32.22 -9.51 0.01
N LEU A 8 -31.57 -8.38 -0.26
CA LEU A 8 -32.21 -7.06 -0.30
C LEU A 8 -32.15 -6.51 -1.73
N GLN A 9 -33.30 -6.02 -2.20
CA GLN A 9 -33.57 -5.47 -3.52
C GLN A 9 -32.95 -4.06 -3.73
N PRO A 10 -32.82 -3.57 -4.99
CA PRO A 10 -32.12 -2.32 -5.32
C PRO A 10 -32.95 -1.05 -5.04
N GLY A 11 -32.34 -0.02 -4.44
CA GLY A 11 -32.97 1.31 -4.30
C GLY A 11 -32.25 2.34 -3.40
N THR A 12 -31.89 3.47 -4.02
CA THR A 12 -31.70 4.87 -3.53
C THR A 12 -30.48 5.29 -2.69
N VAL A 13 -30.08 6.56 -2.94
CA VAL A 13 -28.90 7.33 -2.52
C VAL A 13 -29.37 8.63 -1.87
N GLU A 14 -28.74 9.12 -0.79
CA GLU A 14 -28.68 10.55 -0.42
C GLU A 14 -27.36 10.92 0.28
N TYR A 15 -26.98 12.21 0.24
CA TYR A 15 -25.66 12.77 0.57
C TYR A 15 -25.77 13.88 1.65
N GLY A 16 -24.83 13.90 2.60
CA GLY A 16 -24.98 14.28 4.02
C GLY A 16 -24.75 13.02 4.89
N ASP A 17 -24.00 13.11 6.01
CA ASP A 17 -23.48 11.99 6.86
C ASP A 17 -23.54 10.59 6.21
N VAL A 18 -22.76 10.43 5.14
CA VAL A 18 -23.13 9.64 3.95
C VAL A 18 -22.94 8.14 4.10
N ILE A 19 -24.00 7.39 3.79
CA ILE A 19 -23.96 5.95 3.52
C ILE A 19 -23.81 5.72 2.02
N LEU A 20 -22.75 5.00 1.61
CA LEU A 20 -22.59 4.53 0.23
C LEU A 20 -22.78 3.00 0.13
N PHE A 21 -23.70 2.58 -0.73
CA PHE A 21 -23.79 1.24 -1.31
C PHE A 21 -23.90 1.42 -2.82
N LEU A 22 -22.91 0.94 -3.58
CA LEU A 22 -22.90 1.03 -5.04
C LEU A 22 -23.26 -0.34 -5.63
N LEU A 23 -24.47 -0.43 -6.17
CA LEU A 23 -24.82 -1.34 -7.26
C LEU A 23 -25.11 -0.47 -8.48
N THR A 24 -24.08 -0.13 -9.26
CA THR A 24 -24.30 0.53 -10.56
C THR A 24 -23.16 0.21 -11.51
N THR A 25 -23.53 -0.32 -12.68
CA THR A 25 -22.64 -0.59 -13.83
C THR A 25 -22.31 0.68 -14.62
N ASP A 26 -22.73 1.86 -14.15
CA ASP A 26 -22.54 3.13 -14.83
C ASP A 26 -21.18 3.77 -14.48
N LYS A 27 -20.20 3.53 -15.36
CA LYS A 27 -18.84 4.10 -15.32
C LYS A 27 -18.80 5.64 -15.31
N HIS A 28 -19.85 6.35 -15.75
CA HIS A 28 -19.86 7.81 -15.78
C HIS A 28 -20.17 8.40 -14.40
N ARG A 29 -21.12 7.80 -13.67
CA ARG A 29 -21.55 8.26 -12.34
C ARG A 29 -20.49 8.02 -11.26
N TYR A 30 -19.75 6.91 -11.36
CA TYR A 30 -18.61 6.62 -10.48
C TYR A 30 -17.49 7.67 -10.57
N LYS A 31 -17.16 8.08 -11.81
CA LYS A 31 -16.12 9.09 -12.09
C LYS A 31 -16.44 10.44 -11.45
N GLU A 32 -17.70 10.75 -11.19
CA GLU A 32 -18.11 12.02 -10.61
C GLU A 32 -18.02 12.01 -9.07
N ILE A 33 -18.47 10.93 -8.43
CA ILE A 33 -18.42 10.75 -6.97
C ILE A 33 -16.97 10.68 -6.48
N TYR A 34 -16.13 9.86 -7.10
CA TYR A 34 -14.73 9.70 -6.72
C TYR A 34 -13.92 11.01 -6.86
N ARG A 35 -14.24 11.82 -7.88
CA ARG A 35 -13.65 13.16 -8.07
C ARG A 35 -14.04 14.14 -6.98
N ARG A 36 -15.31 14.10 -6.56
CA ARG A 36 -15.85 15.00 -5.53
C ARG A 36 -15.30 14.65 -4.15
N VAL A 37 -15.10 13.36 -3.87
CA VAL A 37 -14.58 12.85 -2.59
C VAL A 37 -13.06 13.00 -2.47
N LEU A 38 -12.29 12.72 -3.52
CA LEU A 38 -10.82 12.81 -3.47
C LEU A 38 -10.26 14.18 -3.86
N GLY A 39 -11.11 15.11 -4.32
CA GLY A 39 -10.68 16.44 -4.75
C GLY A 39 -9.69 16.42 -5.93
N ILE A 40 -9.74 15.39 -6.79
CA ILE A 40 -8.81 15.24 -7.92
C ILE A 40 -9.29 16.12 -9.09
N PRO A 41 -8.59 17.23 -9.43
CA PRO A 41 -8.99 18.06 -10.56
C PRO A 41 -8.79 17.32 -11.90
N ARG A 42 -9.61 17.66 -12.90
CA ARG A 42 -9.45 17.26 -14.31
C ARG A 42 -8.16 17.89 -14.89
N ARG A 43 -6.98 17.44 -14.47
CA ARG A 43 -5.72 17.74 -15.16
C ARG A 43 -5.30 16.49 -15.92
N ASN A 44 -5.51 16.50 -17.25
CA ASN A 44 -4.98 15.56 -18.25
C ASN A 44 -4.39 14.23 -17.70
N MET A 45 -5.21 13.44 -16.99
CA MET A 45 -4.82 12.10 -16.56
C MET A 45 -4.82 11.24 -17.81
N LYS A 46 -3.63 10.79 -18.21
CA LYS A 46 -3.44 10.17 -19.53
C LYS A 46 -3.80 8.68 -19.55
N ARG A 47 -3.96 8.05 -18.38
CA ARG A 47 -4.01 6.59 -18.20
C ARG A 47 -4.84 6.18 -17.00
N ASN A 48 -5.37 4.96 -17.04
CA ASN A 48 -6.02 4.31 -15.91
C ASN A 48 -5.01 3.50 -15.10
N SER A 49 -5.26 3.34 -13.81
CA SER A 49 -4.57 2.40 -12.93
C SER A 49 -5.60 1.81 -11.97
N LEU A 50 -5.57 0.51 -11.72
CA LEU A 50 -6.48 -0.13 -10.78
C LEU A 50 -6.08 0.23 -9.34
N LEU A 51 -7.05 0.38 -8.44
CA LEU A 51 -6.83 0.57 -7.01
C LEU A 51 -7.45 -0.60 -6.23
N LEU A 52 -6.63 -1.30 -5.47
CA LEU A 52 -7.07 -2.33 -4.53
C LEU A 52 -6.81 -1.81 -3.12
N GLN A 53 -7.82 -1.84 -2.26
CA GLN A 53 -7.67 -1.46 -0.86
C GLN A 53 -8.12 -2.60 0.06
N PHE A 54 -7.28 -2.88 1.05
CA PHE A 54 -7.57 -3.82 2.13
C PHE A 54 -7.37 -3.13 3.47
N ASP A 55 -8.15 -3.48 4.49
CA ASP A 55 -7.91 -2.93 5.82
C ASP A 55 -6.60 -3.50 6.38
N GLU A 56 -6.50 -4.83 6.38
CA GLU A 56 -5.33 -5.58 6.82
C GLU A 56 -5.29 -6.94 6.10
N ILE A 57 -4.10 -7.40 5.73
CA ILE A 57 -3.87 -8.70 5.07
C ILE A 57 -2.56 -9.32 5.56
N GLU A 58 -2.54 -10.64 5.70
CA GLU A 58 -1.31 -11.38 6.04
C GLU A 58 -0.23 -11.15 4.95
N TYR A 59 1.03 -11.04 5.36
CA TYR A 59 2.11 -10.63 4.45
C TYR A 59 2.33 -11.62 3.31
N GLY A 60 2.36 -12.92 3.60
CA GLY A 60 2.48 -13.98 2.60
C GLY A 60 1.35 -13.96 1.58
N GLU A 61 0.10 -13.85 2.04
CA GLU A 61 -1.08 -13.74 1.17
C GLU A 61 -1.00 -12.52 0.23
N ALA A 62 -0.62 -11.35 0.77
CA ALA A 62 -0.43 -10.15 -0.03
C ALA A 62 0.72 -10.28 -1.02
N TRP A 63 1.78 -11.00 -0.66
CA TRP A 63 2.92 -11.24 -1.55
C TRP A 63 2.53 -12.17 -2.72
N GLU A 64 1.72 -13.20 -2.49
CA GLU A 64 1.14 -14.01 -3.56
C GLU A 64 0.24 -13.19 -4.48
N LEU A 65 -0.61 -12.32 -3.92
CA LEU A 65 -1.44 -11.40 -4.68
C LEU A 65 -0.59 -10.47 -5.58
N GLN A 66 0.49 -9.91 -5.03
CA GLN A 66 1.41 -9.06 -5.80
C GLN A 66 2.04 -9.80 -6.99
N LYS A 67 2.53 -11.02 -6.78
CA LYS A 67 3.12 -11.84 -7.86
C LYS A 67 2.10 -12.11 -8.97
N SER A 68 0.88 -12.45 -8.57
CA SER A 68 -0.24 -12.73 -9.46
C SER A 68 -0.64 -11.53 -10.32
N LEU A 69 -0.73 -10.36 -9.69
CA LEU A 69 -1.02 -9.11 -10.39
C LEU A 69 0.13 -8.71 -11.31
N LEU A 70 1.38 -8.95 -10.90
CA LEU A 70 2.55 -8.71 -11.75
C LEU A 70 2.49 -9.58 -13.01
N ASP A 71 2.19 -10.86 -12.90
CA ASP A 71 2.07 -11.77 -14.06
C ASP A 71 0.90 -11.36 -14.99
N ALA A 72 -0.24 -10.99 -14.42
CA ALA A 72 -1.38 -10.45 -15.18
C ALA A 72 -1.00 -9.14 -15.89
N ARG A 73 -0.20 -8.30 -15.24
CA ARG A 73 0.23 -7.02 -15.78
C ARG A 73 1.26 -7.17 -16.90
N VAL A 74 2.23 -8.07 -16.72
CA VAL A 74 3.27 -8.41 -17.71
C VAL A 74 2.62 -9.00 -18.97
N SER A 75 1.63 -9.87 -18.80
CA SER A 75 0.88 -10.47 -19.91
C SER A 75 -0.14 -9.52 -20.57
N GLY A 76 -0.28 -8.29 -20.07
CA GLY A 76 -1.19 -7.28 -20.64
C GLY A 76 -2.68 -7.53 -20.34
N LYS A 77 -3.00 -8.46 -19.44
CA LYS A 77 -4.38 -8.77 -19.03
C LYS A 77 -5.02 -7.71 -18.14
N ILE A 78 -4.19 -6.94 -17.43
CA ILE A 78 -4.63 -5.81 -16.60
C ILE A 78 -3.80 -4.56 -16.86
N ASP A 79 -4.38 -3.41 -16.53
CA ASP A 79 -3.66 -2.14 -16.42
C ASP A 79 -2.71 -2.15 -15.21
N ASP A 80 -1.86 -1.13 -15.12
CA ASP A 80 -1.06 -0.85 -13.91
C ASP A 80 -1.98 -0.81 -12.67
N CYS A 81 -1.50 -1.22 -11.49
CA CYS A 81 -2.31 -1.16 -10.27
C CYS A 81 -1.54 -0.63 -9.06
N LEU A 82 -2.29 -0.15 -8.08
CA LEU A 82 -1.83 0.23 -6.76
C LEU A 82 -2.63 -0.58 -5.73
N ILE A 83 -1.93 -1.29 -4.85
CA ILE A 83 -2.53 -1.91 -3.67
C ILE A 83 -2.22 -1.04 -2.46
N LEU A 84 -3.23 -0.74 -1.63
CA LEU A 84 -3.07 -0.04 -0.35
C LEU A 84 -3.63 -0.92 0.77
N LEU A 85 -2.84 -1.12 1.83
CA LEU A 85 -3.19 -2.05 2.91
C LEU A 85 -2.40 -1.78 4.20
N GLN A 86 -2.72 -2.54 5.24
CA GLN A 86 -1.86 -2.77 6.41
C GLN A 86 -1.48 -4.25 6.50
N HIS A 87 -0.42 -4.54 7.25
CA HIS A 87 -0.06 -5.92 7.62
C HIS A 87 -0.15 -6.10 9.13
N PRO A 88 -0.52 -7.30 9.62
CA PRO A 88 -0.22 -7.70 10.98
C PRO A 88 1.31 -7.62 11.26
N PRO A 89 1.73 -7.55 12.53
CA PRO A 89 3.15 -7.44 12.91
C PRO A 89 4.05 -8.45 12.21
N THR A 90 4.92 -7.95 11.33
CA THR A 90 5.74 -8.77 10.42
C THR A 90 7.10 -8.13 10.17
N PHE A 91 8.16 -8.92 10.34
CA PHE A 91 9.49 -8.59 9.84
C PHE A 91 9.70 -9.14 8.43
N THR A 92 10.29 -8.33 7.57
CA THR A 92 10.68 -8.75 6.23
C THR A 92 12.15 -8.46 5.99
N TYR A 93 12.82 -9.41 5.34
CA TYR A 93 14.23 -9.33 5.01
C TYR A 93 14.38 -9.35 3.48
N GLY A 94 14.90 -8.26 2.92
CA GLY A 94 15.10 -8.11 1.47
C GLY A 94 16.33 -8.86 0.95
N ARG A 95 16.55 -8.83 -0.37
CA ARG A 95 17.60 -9.61 -1.04
C ARG A 95 19.03 -9.29 -0.59
N ARG A 96 19.29 -8.09 -0.08
CA ARG A 96 20.65 -7.69 0.36
C ARG A 96 20.97 -8.20 1.77
N TYR A 97 20.00 -8.80 2.44
CA TYR A 97 20.14 -9.23 3.81
C TYR A 97 20.94 -10.53 3.90
N LYS A 98 21.97 -10.53 4.74
CA LYS A 98 22.78 -11.69 5.08
C LYS A 98 22.31 -12.24 6.43
N GLU A 99 22.31 -13.55 6.59
CA GLU A 99 21.83 -14.22 7.81
C GLU A 99 22.60 -13.80 9.07
N ASP A 100 23.89 -13.48 8.94
CA ASP A 100 24.72 -12.97 10.03
C ASP A 100 24.28 -11.60 10.58
N ASN A 101 23.39 -10.89 9.88
CA ASN A 101 22.83 -9.61 10.33
C ASN A 101 21.54 -9.79 11.15
N LEU A 102 21.12 -11.03 11.43
CA LEU A 102 20.01 -11.34 12.33
C LEU A 102 20.44 -10.98 13.75
N ILE A 103 19.78 -9.98 14.34
CA ILE A 103 19.95 -9.69 15.76
C ILE A 103 19.48 -10.91 16.58
N THR A 104 18.47 -11.64 16.09
CA THR A 104 17.92 -12.85 16.70
C THR A 104 17.38 -13.84 15.65
N ASN A 105 17.20 -15.11 16.03
CA ASN A 105 16.71 -16.14 15.12
C ASN A 105 15.18 -16.04 14.88
N LYS A 106 14.66 -16.75 13.85
CA LYS A 106 13.22 -16.75 13.48
C LYS A 106 12.30 -17.14 14.64
N GLU A 107 12.76 -18.07 15.48
CA GLU A 107 12.01 -18.60 16.63
C GLU A 107 11.81 -17.53 17.71
N TYR A 108 12.84 -16.71 17.98
CA TYR A 108 12.74 -15.58 18.89
C TYR A 108 11.68 -14.58 18.46
N TYR A 109 11.67 -14.18 17.17
CA TYR A 109 10.65 -13.26 16.67
C TYR A 109 9.24 -13.87 16.72
N GLY A 110 9.10 -15.16 16.41
CA GLY A 110 7.84 -15.88 16.55
C GLY A 110 7.33 -15.91 17.99
N SER A 111 8.21 -16.07 18.98
CA SER A 111 7.85 -16.02 20.41
C SER A 111 7.31 -14.65 20.86
N LEU A 112 7.66 -13.59 20.14
CA LEU A 112 7.18 -12.22 20.36
C LEU A 112 5.93 -11.88 19.52
N GLY A 113 5.38 -12.85 18.78
CA GLY A 113 4.19 -12.67 17.96
C GLY A 113 4.44 -12.05 16.58
N PHE A 114 5.70 -11.99 16.11
CA PHE A 114 6.02 -11.46 14.79
C PHE A 114 6.15 -12.55 13.74
N ALA A 115 5.50 -12.37 12.59
CA ALA A 115 5.78 -13.17 11.40
C ALA A 115 7.13 -12.75 10.79
N VAL A 116 7.83 -13.68 10.14
CA VAL A 116 9.15 -13.42 9.53
C VAL A 116 9.22 -13.99 8.11
N TYR A 117 9.50 -13.11 7.15
CA TYR A 117 9.62 -13.45 5.73
C TYR A 117 10.97 -13.04 5.13
N LYS A 118 11.58 -13.95 4.36
CA LYS A 118 12.67 -13.63 3.44
C LYS A 118 12.07 -13.36 2.08
N THR A 119 12.33 -12.17 1.56
CA THR A 119 11.58 -11.59 0.44
C THR A 119 12.52 -11.22 -0.69
N ASP A 120 11.94 -10.95 -1.85
CA ASP A 120 12.63 -10.61 -3.08
C ASP A 120 12.70 -9.10 -3.35
N ARG A 121 12.23 -8.24 -2.42
CA ARG A 121 12.42 -6.78 -2.52
C ARG A 121 13.87 -6.37 -2.33
N GLY A 122 14.20 -5.19 -2.85
CA GLY A 122 15.43 -4.49 -2.49
C GLY A 122 15.48 -4.12 -1.00
N GLY A 123 16.67 -3.70 -0.56
CA GLY A 123 16.93 -3.33 0.82
C GLY A 123 17.26 -4.52 1.73
N LEU A 124 17.33 -4.21 3.04
CA LEU A 124 17.72 -5.11 4.12
C LEU A 124 16.46 -5.48 4.95
N ALA A 125 16.55 -5.42 6.27
CA ALA A 125 15.43 -5.63 7.18
C ALA A 125 14.46 -4.43 7.22
N THR A 126 13.18 -4.69 7.40
CA THR A 126 12.15 -3.70 7.81
C THR A 126 11.04 -4.39 8.60
N TYR A 127 10.20 -3.60 9.23
CA TYR A 127 9.01 -4.02 9.95
C TYR A 127 7.73 -3.43 9.31
N HIS A 128 6.66 -4.21 9.34
CA HIS A 128 5.29 -3.81 9.04
C HIS A 128 4.39 -4.19 10.20
N GLY A 129 3.36 -3.39 10.46
CA GLY A 129 2.40 -3.69 11.53
C GLY A 129 1.13 -2.86 11.40
N THR A 130 0.11 -3.24 12.16
CA THR A 130 -1.18 -2.55 12.21
C THR A 130 -0.98 -1.07 12.51
N GLY A 131 -1.65 -0.20 11.76
CA GLY A 131 -1.46 1.25 11.79
C GLY A 131 -0.36 1.76 10.86
N GLN A 132 0.35 0.91 10.10
CA GLN A 132 1.31 1.33 9.08
C GLN A 132 0.65 1.22 7.70
N LEU A 133 0.58 2.32 6.94
CA LEU A 133 0.14 2.24 5.56
C LEU A 133 1.22 1.58 4.71
N VAL A 134 0.86 0.59 3.91
CA VAL A 134 1.71 -0.05 2.92
C VAL A 134 1.09 0.12 1.54
N GLY A 135 1.92 0.55 0.58
CA GLY A 135 1.52 0.74 -0.80
C GLY A 135 2.36 -0.10 -1.75
N TYR A 136 1.71 -0.89 -2.59
CA TYR A 136 2.35 -1.74 -3.59
C TYR A 136 1.95 -1.35 -5.03
N PRO A 137 2.70 -0.45 -5.68
CA PRO A 137 2.54 -0.20 -7.11
C PRO A 137 3.03 -1.39 -7.95
N ILE A 138 2.13 -2.01 -8.71
CA ILE A 138 2.45 -3.04 -9.72
C ILE A 138 2.37 -2.38 -11.09
N ILE A 139 3.51 -1.90 -11.58
CA ILE A 139 3.54 -1.00 -12.73
C ILE A 139 4.64 -1.33 -13.73
N LYS A 140 4.44 -0.96 -15.00
CA LYS A 140 5.54 -0.86 -15.97
C LYS A 140 6.26 0.49 -15.79
N ILE A 141 7.50 0.47 -15.33
CA ILE A 141 8.24 1.68 -14.91
C ILE A 141 8.45 2.64 -16.09
N SER A 142 8.79 2.11 -17.26
CA SER A 142 9.06 2.89 -18.48
C SER A 142 7.87 3.74 -18.95
N THR A 143 6.66 3.45 -18.44
CA THR A 143 5.44 4.24 -18.67
C THR A 143 5.53 5.63 -18.04
N TYR A 144 6.29 5.77 -16.94
CA TYR A 144 6.34 6.96 -16.10
C TYR A 144 7.71 7.66 -16.12
N THR A 145 8.78 6.87 -16.18
CA THR A 145 10.15 7.39 -16.15
C THR A 145 11.12 6.42 -16.83
N LYS A 146 12.22 6.95 -17.37
CA LYS A 146 13.36 6.15 -17.87
C LYS A 146 14.41 5.91 -16.80
N ASP A 147 14.38 6.68 -15.72
CA ASP A 147 15.30 6.59 -14.59
C ASP A 147 14.60 5.92 -13.40
N TYR A 148 15.23 4.88 -12.88
CA TYR A 148 14.73 4.15 -11.73
C TYR A 148 14.81 4.97 -10.44
N TYR A 149 15.84 5.82 -10.28
CA TYR A 149 15.94 6.69 -9.11
C TYR A 149 14.80 7.69 -9.10
N GLN A 150 14.43 8.22 -10.27
CA GLN A 150 13.25 9.05 -10.41
C GLN A 150 11.96 8.32 -10.00
N TYR A 151 11.81 7.02 -10.24
CA TYR A 151 10.67 6.26 -9.73
C TYR A 151 10.65 6.21 -8.20
N LEU A 152 11.79 5.97 -7.55
CA LEU A 152 11.89 6.03 -6.09
C LEU A 152 11.53 7.42 -5.56
N ARG A 153 12.04 8.48 -6.21
CA ARG A 153 11.72 9.87 -5.87
C ARG A 153 10.23 10.19 -6.01
N MET A 154 9.53 9.57 -6.97
CA MET A 154 8.09 9.70 -7.11
C MET A 154 7.34 9.09 -5.92
N LEU A 155 7.75 7.92 -5.44
CA LEU A 155 7.17 7.31 -4.23
C LEU A 155 7.45 8.14 -2.98
N GLU A 156 8.67 8.68 -2.84
CA GLU A 156 9.00 9.64 -1.77
C GLU A 156 8.10 10.86 -1.85
N GLU A 157 7.87 11.41 -3.04
CA GLU A 157 7.01 12.58 -3.23
C GLU A 157 5.56 12.30 -2.81
N VAL A 158 5.04 11.11 -3.10
CA VAL A 158 3.69 10.69 -2.68
C VAL A 158 3.59 10.79 -1.15
N MET A 159 4.52 10.16 -0.44
CA MET A 159 4.54 10.18 1.03
C MET A 159 4.77 11.59 1.59
N ILE A 160 5.69 12.38 1.02
CA ILE A 160 5.98 13.75 1.47
C ILE A 160 4.73 14.63 1.36
N ARG A 161 4.01 14.58 0.22
CA ARG A 161 2.79 15.38 0.05
C ARG A 161 1.66 14.90 0.94
N THR A 162 1.54 13.58 1.16
CA THR A 162 0.60 13.05 2.15
C THR A 162 0.91 13.59 3.53
N LEU A 163 2.17 13.58 3.99
CA LEU A 163 2.55 14.12 5.30
C LEU A 163 2.26 15.62 5.43
N LEU A 164 2.47 16.39 4.36
CA LEU A 164 2.20 17.83 4.32
C LEU A 164 0.71 18.15 4.55
N ASP A 165 -0.22 17.30 4.08
CA ASP A 165 -1.66 17.45 4.35
C ASP A 165 -2.02 17.36 5.85
N PHE A 166 -1.14 16.75 6.66
CA PHE A 166 -1.28 16.64 8.11
C PHE A 166 -0.37 17.65 8.85
N GLY A 167 0.16 18.65 8.16
CA GLY A 167 1.02 19.69 8.74
C GLY A 167 2.45 19.22 9.05
N ILE A 168 2.86 18.05 8.55
CA ILE A 168 4.19 17.50 8.80
C ILE A 168 5.11 17.77 7.60
N THR A 169 6.13 18.60 7.81
CA THR A 169 7.15 18.89 6.81
C THR A 169 8.17 17.76 6.76
N ALA A 170 8.10 16.95 5.70
CA ALA A 170 9.02 15.84 5.49
C ALA A 170 9.96 16.10 4.29
N ARG A 171 11.12 15.45 4.30
CA ARG A 171 12.16 15.60 3.29
C ARG A 171 12.74 14.25 2.87
N ARG A 172 13.47 14.29 1.76
CA ARG A 172 14.40 13.23 1.35
C ARG A 172 15.70 13.41 2.11
N ASN A 173 16.43 12.32 2.32
CA ASN A 173 17.78 12.36 2.87
C ASN A 173 18.75 11.80 1.82
N GLU A 174 19.76 12.59 1.46
CA GLU A 174 20.72 12.19 0.42
C GLU A 174 21.45 10.91 0.84
N GLY A 175 21.57 9.96 -0.10
CA GLY A 175 22.13 8.63 0.18
C GLY A 175 21.20 7.66 0.91
N TYR A 176 20.08 8.12 1.49
CA TYR A 176 19.17 7.29 2.28
C TYR A 176 17.73 7.32 1.78
N THR A 177 17.41 6.39 0.88
CA THR A 177 16.05 6.24 0.30
C THR A 177 14.96 6.15 1.37
N GLY A 178 13.88 6.90 1.14
CA GLY A 178 12.73 6.99 2.03
C GLY A 178 12.44 8.45 2.42
N VAL A 179 11.56 8.61 3.40
CA VAL A 179 11.07 9.92 3.83
C VAL A 179 11.37 10.15 5.30
N TRP A 180 11.76 11.38 5.61
CA TRP A 180 12.36 11.78 6.87
C TRP A 180 11.70 13.04 7.42
N VAL A 181 11.52 13.11 8.73
CA VAL A 181 11.13 14.31 9.47
C VAL A 181 12.28 14.60 10.43
N ASP A 182 12.91 15.76 10.25
CA ASP A 182 14.20 16.08 10.88
C ASP A 182 15.23 14.96 10.65
N ASN A 183 15.64 14.26 11.71
CA ASN A 183 16.59 13.16 11.69
C ASN A 183 15.92 11.79 11.87
N ALA A 184 14.59 11.74 11.92
CA ALA A 184 13.82 10.51 12.09
C ALA A 184 13.22 10.02 10.77
N LYS A 185 13.31 8.71 10.53
CA LYS A 185 12.72 8.08 9.35
C LYS A 185 11.25 7.76 9.61
N ILE A 186 10.38 8.13 8.68
CA ILE A 186 8.93 7.89 8.77
C ILE A 186 8.40 7.06 7.59
N GLY A 187 9.04 7.17 6.42
CA GLY A 187 8.67 6.46 5.20
C GLY A 187 9.80 5.58 4.68
N PHE A 188 9.44 4.39 4.24
CA PHE A 188 10.36 3.35 3.77
C PHE A 188 10.01 2.97 2.33
N ILE A 189 11.03 2.63 1.55
CA ILE A 189 10.84 2.15 0.18
C ILE A 189 11.70 0.91 0.00
N GLY A 190 11.06 -0.15 -0.49
CA GLY A 190 11.69 -1.41 -0.84
C GLY A 190 10.96 -1.98 -2.04
N VAL A 191 11.52 -1.80 -3.24
CA VAL A 191 10.93 -2.26 -4.49
C VAL A 191 11.71 -3.44 -5.07
N ARG A 192 11.02 -4.36 -5.74
CA ARG A 192 11.62 -5.30 -6.68
C ARG A 192 11.37 -4.75 -8.08
N MET A 193 12.43 -4.67 -8.88
CA MET A 193 12.33 -4.36 -10.31
C MET A 193 12.77 -5.59 -11.10
N ALA A 194 11.93 -6.07 -12.00
CA ALA A 194 12.22 -7.19 -12.88
C ALA A 194 11.57 -6.96 -14.25
N PHE A 195 12.34 -7.15 -15.32
CA PHE A 195 11.86 -7.03 -16.71
C PHE A 195 11.16 -5.69 -17.04
N GLY A 196 11.53 -4.59 -16.37
CA GLY A 196 10.93 -3.27 -16.56
C GLY A 196 9.65 -3.01 -15.75
N TYR A 197 9.24 -3.95 -14.91
CA TYR A 197 8.08 -3.84 -14.02
C TYR A 197 8.52 -3.74 -12.55
N ALA A 198 7.73 -3.03 -11.75
CA ALA A 198 7.90 -2.89 -10.31
C ALA A 198 6.88 -3.73 -9.53
N MET A 199 7.31 -4.23 -8.37
CA MET A 199 6.51 -4.88 -7.32
C MET A 199 7.08 -4.48 -5.95
N HIS A 200 6.37 -4.77 -4.86
CA HIS A 200 6.53 -4.14 -3.55
C HIS A 200 6.29 -2.64 -3.68
N GLY A 201 6.97 -1.80 -2.91
CA GLY A 201 6.67 -0.38 -2.94
C GLY A 201 7.19 0.36 -1.73
N PHE A 202 6.28 0.98 -1.00
CA PHE A 202 6.57 1.87 0.10
C PHE A 202 5.72 1.55 1.32
N SER A 203 6.19 1.98 2.50
CA SER A 203 5.38 2.02 3.70
C SER A 203 5.56 3.36 4.41
N LEU A 204 4.50 3.82 5.04
CA LEU A 204 4.44 5.06 5.80
C LEU A 204 3.94 4.75 7.21
N ASN A 205 4.75 5.10 8.22
CA ASN A 205 4.34 4.94 9.61
C ASN A 205 3.26 5.97 9.98
N VAL A 206 2.07 5.49 10.33
CA VAL A 206 0.93 6.35 10.68
C VAL A 206 0.64 6.22 12.18
N ASN A 207 -0.06 5.17 12.58
CA ASN A 207 -0.45 4.88 13.96
C ASN A 207 0.28 3.70 14.57
N ASN A 208 1.07 2.98 13.77
CA ASN A 208 1.74 1.76 14.23
C ASN A 208 2.72 2.05 15.36
N ASP A 209 2.88 1.07 16.23
CA ASP A 209 4.02 1.00 17.12
C ASP A 209 5.30 0.89 16.29
N VAL A 210 6.28 1.74 16.58
CA VAL A 210 7.60 1.74 15.95
C VAL A 210 8.66 1.06 16.81
N SER A 211 8.34 0.68 18.06
CA SER A 211 9.26 -0.04 18.94
C SER A 211 9.85 -1.32 18.32
N PRO A 212 9.15 -2.07 17.43
CA PRO A 212 9.73 -3.26 16.80
C PRO A 212 10.93 -2.96 15.90
N PHE A 213 11.08 -1.71 15.41
CA PHE A 213 12.27 -1.31 14.66
C PHE A 213 13.56 -1.39 15.50
N ASN A 214 13.47 -1.37 16.83
CA ASN A 214 14.63 -1.53 17.73
C ASN A 214 15.22 -2.95 17.71
N HIS A 215 14.47 -3.94 17.21
CA HIS A 215 14.93 -5.33 17.10
C HIS A 215 15.60 -5.65 15.76
N ILE A 216 15.81 -4.63 14.89
CA ILE A 216 16.45 -4.78 13.59
C ILE A 216 17.38 -3.60 13.31
N ILE A 217 18.22 -3.71 12.28
CA ILE A 217 18.92 -2.56 11.69
C ILE A 217 18.15 -2.16 10.43
N PRO A 218 17.17 -1.24 10.52
CA PRO A 218 16.28 -0.96 9.41
C PRO A 218 17.03 -0.28 8.27
N CYS A 219 16.82 -0.81 7.05
CA CYS A 219 17.55 -0.38 5.86
C CYS A 219 19.09 -0.43 5.98
N GLY A 220 19.66 -1.09 7.01
CA GLY A 220 21.10 -1.11 7.27
C GLY A 220 21.68 0.15 7.89
N ILE A 221 20.83 1.07 8.37
CA ILE A 221 21.26 2.33 8.97
C ILE A 221 21.34 2.13 10.48
N GLN A 222 22.55 2.06 11.03
CA GLN A 222 22.74 1.90 12.48
C GLN A 222 22.26 3.15 13.24
N GLY A 223 21.57 2.93 14.36
CA GLY A 223 21.12 3.99 15.26
C GLY A 223 20.08 4.95 14.65
N VAL A 224 19.45 4.61 13.52
CA VAL A 224 18.43 5.46 12.92
C VAL A 224 17.19 5.54 13.81
N ARG A 225 16.79 6.77 14.13
CA ARG A 225 15.50 7.00 14.80
C ARG A 225 14.38 6.76 13.80
N VAL A 226 13.39 5.97 14.17
CA VAL A 226 12.14 5.78 13.43
C VAL A 226 11.02 6.51 14.16
N THR A 227 10.07 7.06 13.42
CA THR A 227 8.88 7.73 13.99
C THR A 227 7.62 7.44 13.18
N SER A 228 6.47 7.93 13.64
CA SER A 228 5.16 7.79 13.01
C SER A 228 4.38 9.12 13.06
N LEU A 229 3.33 9.25 12.24
CA LEU A 229 2.45 10.42 12.33
C LEU A 229 1.86 10.59 13.74
N LYS A 230 1.43 9.49 14.37
CA LYS A 230 0.87 9.48 15.73
C LYS A 230 1.86 10.02 16.77
N GLU A 231 3.13 9.63 16.68
CA GLU A 231 4.15 10.17 17.59
C GLU A 231 4.41 11.66 17.37
N LEU A 232 4.40 12.12 16.11
CA LEU A 232 4.66 13.52 15.77
C LEU A 232 3.47 14.43 16.09
N SER A 233 2.24 13.95 15.93
CA SER A 233 1.00 14.70 16.17
C SER A 233 0.44 14.53 17.59
N ASN A 234 0.95 13.53 18.33
CA ASN A 234 0.43 13.10 19.62
C ASN A 234 -1.08 12.77 19.59
N THR A 235 -1.59 12.24 18.47
CA THR A 235 -3.01 11.88 18.29
C THR A 235 -3.15 10.76 17.27
N ASP A 236 -4.13 9.87 17.47
CA ASP A 236 -4.47 8.85 16.48
C ASP A 236 -4.99 9.47 15.18
N ILE A 237 -4.44 9.03 14.06
CA ILE A 237 -4.83 9.50 12.73
C ILE A 237 -5.89 8.57 12.15
N ASP A 238 -6.95 9.13 11.59
CA ASP A 238 -7.91 8.33 10.82
C ASP A 238 -7.25 7.74 9.58
N MET A 239 -7.07 6.41 9.57
CA MET A 239 -6.46 5.67 8.46
C MET A 239 -7.20 5.89 7.14
N LYS A 240 -8.52 6.12 7.15
CA LYS A 240 -9.29 6.41 5.94
C LYS A 240 -8.80 7.70 5.26
N LYS A 241 -8.54 8.74 6.04
CA LYS A 241 -7.98 10.00 5.52
C LYS A 241 -6.61 9.77 4.88
N ILE A 242 -5.78 8.92 5.48
CA ILE A 242 -4.47 8.58 4.94
C ILE A 242 -4.60 7.84 3.61
N TYR A 243 -5.47 6.83 3.49
CA TYR A 243 -5.74 6.14 2.23
C TYR A 243 -6.23 7.09 1.12
N ILE A 244 -7.16 7.98 1.45
CA ILE A 244 -7.67 9.01 0.51
C ILE A 244 -6.54 9.92 0.04
N LYS A 245 -5.74 10.48 0.95
CA LYS A 245 -4.65 11.40 0.62
C LYS A 245 -3.54 10.73 -0.17
N ILE A 246 -3.08 9.54 0.26
CA ILE A 246 -2.00 8.82 -0.45
C ILE A 246 -2.45 8.44 -1.87
N ALA A 247 -3.69 7.98 -2.07
CA ALA A 247 -4.23 7.65 -3.38
C ALA A 247 -4.34 8.89 -4.28
N GLY A 248 -4.81 10.02 -3.74
CA GLY A 248 -4.86 11.29 -4.45
C GLY A 248 -3.49 11.79 -4.90
N HIS A 249 -2.48 11.77 -4.01
CA HIS A 249 -1.12 12.17 -4.35
C HIS A 249 -0.46 11.21 -5.34
N TYR A 250 -0.68 9.90 -5.18
CA TYR A 250 -0.23 8.91 -6.17
C TYR A 250 -0.83 9.19 -7.55
N SER A 251 -2.16 9.38 -7.63
CA SER A 251 -2.85 9.72 -8.87
C SER A 251 -2.26 10.97 -9.55
N ASN A 252 -1.99 12.02 -8.77
CA ASN A 252 -1.42 13.28 -9.27
C ASN A 252 0.04 13.12 -9.76
N ILE A 253 0.88 12.43 -8.99
CA ILE A 253 2.32 12.29 -9.28
C ILE A 253 2.54 11.33 -10.45
N PHE A 254 1.82 10.21 -10.48
CA PHE A 254 1.89 9.22 -11.56
C PHE A 254 1.00 9.60 -12.76
N ARG A 255 0.18 10.66 -12.64
CA ARG A 255 -0.75 11.14 -13.67
C ARG A 255 -1.71 10.06 -14.17
N VAL A 256 -2.17 9.23 -13.24
CA VAL A 256 -3.11 8.13 -13.48
C VAL A 256 -4.46 8.43 -12.87
N GLN A 257 -5.53 8.00 -13.53
CA GLN A 257 -6.83 7.88 -12.92
C GLN A 257 -6.90 6.54 -12.17
N LEU A 258 -7.01 6.59 -10.85
CA LEU A 258 -7.24 5.39 -10.04
C LEU A 258 -8.69 4.90 -10.21
N ILE A 259 -8.85 3.62 -10.51
CA ILE A 259 -10.12 2.93 -10.67
C ILE A 259 -10.20 1.82 -9.61
N PRO A 260 -11.01 1.99 -8.56
CA PRO A 260 -11.18 0.97 -7.54
C PRO A 260 -11.73 -0.34 -8.10
N LEU A 261 -11.19 -1.46 -7.61
CA LEU A 261 -11.48 -2.80 -8.10
C LEU A 261 -12.80 -3.39 -7.55
N GLU A 262 -13.74 -2.55 -7.12
CA GLU A 262 -15.05 -3.00 -6.61
C GLU A 262 -15.92 -3.62 -7.72
N ASP A 263 -15.48 -3.51 -8.99
CA ASP A 263 -16.19 -3.96 -10.20
C ASP A 263 -15.42 -5.02 -11.03
N CYS A 264 -14.38 -5.67 -10.50
CA CYS A 264 -13.72 -6.78 -11.20
C CYS A 264 -13.67 -8.02 -10.32
N LYS A 265 -14.31 -9.10 -10.78
CA LYS A 265 -13.94 -10.45 -10.39
C LYS A 265 -12.43 -10.55 -10.61
N VAL A 266 -11.63 -10.53 -9.54
CA VAL A 266 -10.21 -10.85 -9.63
C VAL A 266 -10.15 -12.22 -10.32
N PRO A 267 -9.48 -12.36 -11.48
CA PRO A 267 -9.45 -13.63 -12.17
C PRO A 267 -8.98 -14.71 -11.19
N SER A 268 -9.69 -15.83 -11.18
CA SER A 268 -9.30 -17.04 -10.48
C SER A 268 -8.33 -17.85 -11.37
N PRO A 269 -7.03 -17.54 -11.37
CA PRO A 269 -6.06 -18.63 -11.42
C PRO A 269 -5.34 -18.77 -10.07
N LEU A 270 -5.92 -18.26 -8.98
CA LEU A 270 -5.26 -18.04 -7.68
C LEU A 270 -5.63 -19.01 -6.57
N VAL A 271 -6.43 -20.02 -6.88
CA VAL A 271 -6.60 -21.21 -6.04
C VAL A 271 -6.24 -22.37 -6.94
N GLY A 272 -5.13 -23.05 -6.63
CA GLY A 272 -4.82 -24.33 -7.26
C GLY A 272 -6.04 -25.24 -7.17
N GLU A 273 -6.28 -26.07 -8.18
CA GLU A 273 -7.34 -27.05 -8.17
C GLU A 273 -7.29 -27.86 -6.86
N GLY A 274 -8.19 -27.55 -5.92
CA GLY A 274 -8.26 -28.19 -4.63
C GLY A 274 -8.32 -27.22 -3.45
N ARG A 275 -9.56 -27.03 -2.96
CA ARG A 275 -9.99 -26.44 -1.68
C ARG A 275 -10.34 -24.95 -1.68
N GLY A 276 -11.65 -24.72 -1.81
CA GLY A 276 -12.36 -23.60 -1.20
C GLY A 276 -12.34 -22.28 -1.98
N GLU A 277 -13.51 -21.82 -2.37
CA GLU A 277 -13.71 -20.49 -2.96
C GLU A 277 -13.27 -19.39 -1.96
N GLY A 278 -12.04 -18.89 -2.11
CA GLY A 278 -11.50 -17.78 -1.33
C GLY A 278 -11.73 -16.45 -2.04
N TYR A 279 -12.81 -15.74 -1.69
CA TYR A 279 -13.00 -14.35 -2.15
C TYR A 279 -12.21 -13.41 -1.24
N PHE A 280 -11.25 -12.66 -1.79
CA PHE A 280 -10.68 -11.51 -1.07
C PHE A 280 -11.77 -10.44 -0.92
N ARG A 281 -12.15 -10.11 0.31
CA ARG A 281 -13.03 -8.95 0.57
C ARG A 281 -12.22 -7.67 0.35
N VAL A 282 -12.45 -7.01 -0.77
CA VAL A 282 -11.99 -5.64 -1.01
C VAL A 282 -12.90 -4.72 -0.21
N ASN A 283 -12.33 -3.95 0.71
CA ASN A 283 -13.11 -2.99 1.50
C ASN A 283 -13.28 -1.72 0.70
N THR A 284 -14.53 -1.28 0.59
CA THR A 284 -14.90 -0.07 -0.12
C THR A 284 -14.63 1.13 0.77
N ILE A 285 -14.02 2.19 0.22
CA ILE A 285 -13.98 3.48 0.90
C ILE A 285 -15.40 4.01 0.90
N LYS A 286 -16.14 3.79 1.99
CA LYS A 286 -17.33 4.59 2.26
C LYS A 286 -16.86 5.99 2.69
N PRO A 287 -17.29 7.06 2.00
CA PRO A 287 -16.94 8.44 2.32
C PRO A 287 -17.31 8.80 3.77
#